data_AF-A0A7X0G1A9-F1
#
_entry.id   AF-A0A7X0G1A9-F1
#
_cell.length_a   1.000
_cell.length_b   1.000
_cell.length_c   1.000
_cell.angle_alpha   90.00
_cell.angle_beta   90.00
_cell.angle_gamma   90.00
#
_symmetry.space_group_name_H-M   'P 1'
#
loop_
_entity.id
_entity.type
_entity.pdbx_description
1 polymer ?
#
loop_
_entity_poly.entity_id
_entity_poly.type
_entity_poly.pdbx_seq_one_letter_code
_entity_poly.pdbx_strand_id
1 'polypeptide(L)'
;MTATTVDSAPRRGSSALAVLQRIGRSLMLPIAVLPAAALLLRFGQPDMLGADGLGWNRVAEVVGGAGQALFSFLPLLFAVGVAIGFARKSDGSTALAAVVGYLVFDQVSKIMFSHSDELKGNVLITKMVDGAPKEVIDFGAKNPTDVLGGILIGVVAALLYQRFYRVKLPTYLAFFGGRRFVPIVTALAALVLGVLIGFIWPVFGSWLTDFGNWITGAGAAGAGIYGVINRLLLPFGLHHIPNSLIWFVFGSYNGPDGTVHGEINRYLAGDPHAGGFLAGFFPVLMFGLPGAALAIWRAAPPHRRPAVGGIMISAALTAFVTGVTEPIEFAFMFVAPVLYGVHVVLTGISMAVLEAAGAQLGFGFSAGGIDLLLNASKDNTKGLWLILGMGVLYFFLYYFIFKFLITKFNFATPGREPEDEESTAVDAGADPELAGGGKKKRNRKGTAEPQNSAAG
;
A
#
# COMPACT_ATOMS: atom_id res chain seq x y z
N MET A 1 35.51 3.62 44.21
CA MET A 1 35.54 2.42 43.33
C MET A 1 34.41 2.56 42.33
N THR A 2 34.76 2.43 41.07
CA THR A 2 34.06 2.85 39.85
C THR A 2 32.81 2.03 39.54
N ALA A 3 31.67 2.70 39.39
CA ALA A 3 30.48 2.15 38.76
C ALA A 3 30.66 2.15 37.23
N THR A 4 30.80 0.96 36.65
CA THR A 4 30.79 0.75 35.20
C THR A 4 29.34 0.71 34.71
N THR A 5 28.86 1.83 34.18
CA THR A 5 27.67 1.87 33.33
C THR A 5 28.04 1.29 31.97
N VAL A 6 27.54 0.10 31.67
CA VAL A 6 27.58 -0.46 30.31
C VAL A 6 26.54 0.29 29.49
N ASP A 7 26.97 1.40 28.89
CA ASP A 7 26.19 2.14 27.91
C ASP A 7 26.28 1.36 26.57
N SER A 8 25.43 0.34 26.44
CA SER A 8 25.32 -0.38 25.17
C SER A 8 24.58 0.50 24.17
N ALA A 9 25.35 1.21 23.34
CA ALA A 9 24.86 1.92 22.16
C ALA A 9 23.91 1.01 21.33
N PRO A 10 22.83 1.55 20.74
CA PRO A 10 21.92 0.74 19.95
C PRO A 10 22.65 0.19 18.73
N ARG A 11 22.64 -1.14 18.58
CA ARG A 11 23.22 -1.84 17.43
C ARG A 11 22.67 -1.23 16.14
N ARG A 12 23.58 -0.76 15.27
CA ARG A 12 23.27 -0.34 13.88
C ARG A 12 22.48 -1.46 13.21
N GLY A 13 21.17 -1.27 13.03
CA GLY A 13 20.44 -2.00 11.99
C GLY A 13 21.19 -1.82 10.66
N SER A 14 21.28 -2.88 9.85
CA SER A 14 22.01 -2.83 8.59
C SER A 14 21.50 -1.65 7.75
N SER A 15 22.41 -0.90 7.13
CA SER A 15 22.03 0.21 6.25
C SER A 15 21.01 -0.20 5.17
N ALA A 16 21.05 -1.48 4.77
CA ALA A 16 20.09 -2.11 3.87
C ALA A 16 18.66 -2.13 4.44
N LEU A 17 18.46 -2.52 5.69
CA LEU A 17 17.12 -2.53 6.31
C LEU A 17 16.53 -1.12 6.39
N ALA A 18 17.36 -0.12 6.74
CA ALA A 18 16.92 1.28 6.79
C ALA A 18 16.55 1.83 5.40
N VAL A 19 17.18 1.33 4.32
CA VAL A 19 16.80 1.67 2.94
C VAL A 19 15.49 0.99 2.57
N LEU A 20 15.33 -0.30 2.87
CA LEU A 20 14.11 -1.06 2.61
C LEU A 20 12.89 -0.45 3.32
N GLN A 21 13.01 -0.12 4.61
CA GLN A 21 11.94 0.56 5.36
C GLN A 21 11.58 1.92 4.74
N ARG A 22 12.59 2.68 4.27
CA ARG A 22 12.35 3.96 3.61
C ARG A 22 11.62 3.79 2.28
N ILE A 23 11.95 2.74 1.51
CA ILE A 23 11.22 2.36 0.30
C ILE A 23 9.77 2.03 0.67
N GLY A 24 9.53 1.12 1.63
CA GLY A 24 8.18 0.74 2.06
C GLY A 24 7.31 1.93 2.46
N ARG A 25 7.85 2.83 3.30
CA ARG A 25 7.15 4.07 3.69
C ARG A 25 6.87 5.01 2.51
N SER A 26 7.80 5.10 1.56
CA SER A 26 7.64 5.97 0.38
C SER A 26 6.53 5.50 -0.56
N LEU A 27 6.13 4.22 -0.48
CA LEU A 27 5.01 3.66 -1.23
C LEU A 27 3.63 3.99 -0.60
N MET A 28 3.57 4.43 0.66
CA MET A 28 2.30 4.70 1.34
C MET A 28 1.57 5.94 0.82
N LEU A 29 2.31 7.01 0.51
CA LEU A 29 1.72 8.29 0.12
C LEU A 29 0.88 8.20 -1.18
N PRO A 30 1.35 7.52 -2.25
CA PRO A 30 0.52 7.23 -3.41
C PRO A 30 -0.66 6.30 -3.11
N ILE A 31 -0.49 5.33 -2.21
CA ILE A 31 -1.55 4.37 -1.85
C ILE A 31 -2.71 5.06 -1.12
N ALA A 32 -2.45 6.14 -0.38
CA ALA A 32 -3.45 6.86 0.40
C ALA A 32 -4.59 7.46 -0.45
N VAL A 33 -4.40 7.68 -1.76
CA VAL A 33 -5.48 8.18 -2.64
C VAL A 33 -6.33 7.07 -3.24
N LEU A 34 -5.91 5.81 -3.14
CA LEU A 34 -6.61 4.66 -3.70
C LEU A 34 -8.02 4.41 -3.13
N PRO A 35 -8.31 4.61 -1.83
CA PRO A 35 -9.69 4.44 -1.36
C PRO A 35 -10.64 5.41 -2.05
N ALA A 36 -10.26 6.68 -2.21
CA ALA A 36 -11.07 7.64 -2.95
C ALA A 36 -11.21 7.25 -4.43
N ALA A 37 -10.12 6.82 -5.08
CA ALA A 37 -10.14 6.35 -6.46
C ALA A 37 -11.11 5.17 -6.66
N ALA A 38 -11.03 4.17 -5.79
CA ALA A 38 -11.85 2.98 -5.88
C ALA A 38 -13.32 3.25 -5.60
N LEU A 39 -13.64 4.08 -4.61
CA LEU A 39 -15.02 4.49 -4.33
C LEU A 39 -15.64 5.18 -5.55
N LEU A 40 -14.94 6.16 -6.11
CA LEU A 40 -15.39 6.89 -7.30
C LEU A 40 -15.55 5.95 -8.50
N LEU A 41 -14.55 5.10 -8.76
CA LEU A 41 -14.61 4.14 -9.86
C LEU A 41 -15.79 3.17 -9.69
N ARG A 42 -16.00 2.68 -8.47
CA ARG A 42 -17.06 1.71 -8.17
C ARG A 42 -18.45 2.32 -8.26
N PHE A 43 -18.66 3.52 -7.73
CA PHE A 43 -19.93 4.24 -7.87
C PHE A 43 -20.28 4.53 -9.33
N GLY A 44 -19.28 4.71 -10.19
CA GLY A 44 -19.49 4.92 -11.62
C GLY A 44 -19.92 3.68 -12.43
N GLN A 45 -19.94 2.48 -11.83
CA GLN A 45 -20.29 1.26 -12.56
C GLN A 45 -21.80 1.17 -12.87
N PRO A 46 -22.19 0.41 -13.93
CA PRO A 46 -23.57 0.31 -14.38
C PRO A 46 -24.57 -0.12 -13.30
N ASP A 47 -24.19 -1.06 -12.43
CA ASP A 47 -25.01 -1.61 -11.35
C ASP A 47 -25.10 -0.70 -10.11
N MET A 48 -24.41 0.45 -10.12
CA MET A 48 -24.40 1.43 -9.02
C MET A 48 -25.18 2.69 -9.41
N LEU A 49 -24.49 3.76 -9.82
CA LEU A 49 -25.16 4.97 -10.28
C LEU A 49 -25.63 4.84 -11.74
N GLY A 50 -25.14 3.86 -12.49
CA GLY A 50 -25.40 3.71 -13.92
C GLY A 50 -26.74 3.03 -14.27
N ALA A 51 -26.80 2.44 -15.46
CA ALA A 51 -28.04 2.03 -16.12
C ALA A 51 -28.80 0.93 -15.37
N ASP A 52 -28.07 0.00 -14.74
CA ASP A 52 -28.62 -1.17 -14.07
C ASP A 52 -28.89 -0.91 -12.57
N GLY A 53 -28.48 0.26 -12.06
CA GLY A 53 -28.75 0.73 -10.70
C GLY A 53 -29.73 1.91 -10.68
N LEU A 54 -29.24 3.12 -10.39
CA LEU A 54 -30.10 4.32 -10.27
C LEU A 54 -30.51 4.96 -11.62
N GLY A 55 -29.95 4.52 -12.74
CA GLY A 55 -30.19 5.08 -14.07
C GLY A 55 -29.53 6.44 -14.31
N TRP A 56 -28.66 6.91 -13.42
CA TRP A 56 -27.97 8.20 -13.50
C TRP A 56 -26.71 8.12 -14.37
N ASN A 57 -26.87 7.64 -15.61
CA ASN A 57 -25.77 7.27 -16.51
C ASN A 57 -24.68 8.34 -16.65
N ARG A 58 -25.06 9.62 -16.78
CA ARG A 58 -24.09 10.72 -16.93
C ARG A 58 -23.35 11.02 -15.63
N VAL A 59 -24.01 10.87 -14.48
CA VAL A 59 -23.34 11.01 -13.18
C VAL A 59 -22.37 9.84 -12.97
N ALA A 60 -22.81 8.62 -13.30
CA ALA A 60 -21.99 7.43 -13.21
C ALA A 60 -20.72 7.54 -14.07
N GLU A 61 -20.85 8.00 -15.33
CA GLU A 61 -19.72 8.24 -16.24
C GLU A 61 -18.73 9.27 -15.65
N VAL A 62 -19.22 10.40 -15.14
CA VAL A 62 -18.36 11.45 -14.56
C VAL A 62 -17.65 10.95 -13.30
N VAL A 63 -18.38 10.30 -12.39
CA VAL A 63 -17.85 9.79 -11.12
C VAL A 63 -16.85 8.65 -11.36
N GLY A 64 -17.21 7.69 -12.23
CA GLY A 64 -16.35 6.59 -12.63
C GLY A 64 -15.08 7.06 -13.32
N GLY A 65 -15.19 8.02 -14.24
CA GLY A 65 -14.05 8.62 -14.93
C GLY A 65 -13.09 9.34 -13.98
N ALA A 66 -13.60 10.02 -12.96
CA ALA A 66 -12.77 10.64 -11.92
C ALA A 66 -11.97 9.61 -11.12
N GLY A 67 -12.58 8.48 -10.76
CA GLY A 67 -11.88 7.36 -10.13
C GLY A 67 -10.84 6.72 -11.04
N GLN A 68 -11.22 6.45 -12.29
CA GLN A 68 -10.36 5.85 -13.30
C GLN A 68 -9.10 6.69 -13.56
N ALA A 69 -9.21 8.02 -13.55
CA ALA A 69 -8.06 8.91 -13.73
C ALA A 69 -6.93 8.61 -12.73
N LEU A 70 -7.27 8.34 -11.45
CA LEU A 70 -6.26 8.04 -10.43
C LEU A 70 -5.55 6.69 -10.69
N PHE A 71 -6.27 5.68 -11.21
CA PHE A 71 -5.67 4.40 -11.60
C PHE A 71 -4.82 4.53 -12.87
N SER A 72 -5.27 5.31 -13.86
CA SER A 72 -4.53 5.56 -15.10
C SER A 72 -3.21 6.30 -14.86
N PHE A 73 -3.18 7.22 -13.90
CA PHE A 73 -1.98 7.97 -13.52
C PHE A 73 -1.22 7.39 -12.31
N LEU A 74 -1.55 6.16 -11.89
CA LEU A 74 -0.95 5.53 -10.72
C LEU A 74 0.60 5.49 -10.78
N PRO A 75 1.25 5.14 -11.91
CA PRO A 75 2.72 5.21 -12.00
C PRO A 75 3.31 6.60 -11.70
N LEU A 76 2.65 7.67 -12.17
CA LEU A 76 3.08 9.04 -11.92
C LEU A 76 2.90 9.42 -10.44
N LEU A 77 1.77 9.02 -9.84
CA LEU A 77 1.55 9.20 -8.40
C LEU A 77 2.63 8.49 -7.57
N PHE A 78 3.02 7.27 -7.97
CA PHE A 78 4.13 6.55 -7.37
C PHE A 78 5.48 7.25 -7.55
N ALA A 79 5.78 7.80 -8.73
CA ALA A 79 7.00 8.58 -8.94
C ALA A 79 7.08 9.77 -7.95
N VAL A 80 5.99 10.52 -7.80
CA VAL A 80 5.93 11.67 -6.89
C VAL A 80 6.04 11.22 -5.43
N GLY A 81 5.21 10.28 -4.99
CA GLY A 81 5.19 9.87 -3.59
C GLY A 81 6.47 9.16 -3.15
N VAL A 82 7.06 8.33 -4.02
CA VAL A 82 8.37 7.72 -3.76
C VAL A 82 9.45 8.79 -3.67
N ALA A 83 9.45 9.78 -4.57
CA ALA A 83 10.44 10.85 -4.52
C ALA A 83 10.37 11.65 -3.20
N ILE A 84 9.16 12.00 -2.75
CA ILE A 84 8.94 12.73 -1.50
C ILE A 84 9.31 11.89 -0.28
N GLY A 85 8.87 10.63 -0.22
CA GLY A 85 9.05 9.75 0.95
C GLY A 85 10.45 9.14 1.06
N PHE A 86 11.16 8.96 -0.07
CA PHE A 86 12.53 8.48 -0.08
C PHE A 86 13.55 9.59 0.21
N ALA A 87 13.24 10.83 -0.15
CA ALA A 87 14.11 11.96 0.12
C ALA A 87 14.26 12.24 1.62
N ARG A 88 15.50 12.37 2.12
CA ARG A 88 15.74 12.70 3.54
C ARG A 88 15.16 14.05 3.95
N LYS A 89 15.12 14.98 2.99
CA LYS A 89 14.43 16.27 3.02
C LYS A 89 13.84 16.46 1.64
N SER A 90 12.57 16.81 1.57
CA SER A 90 11.86 17.08 0.33
C SER A 90 11.19 18.45 0.41
N ASP A 91 10.99 19.06 -0.76
CA ASP A 91 10.11 20.20 -0.96
C ASP A 91 9.40 20.05 -2.32
N GLY A 92 8.60 21.04 -2.70
CA GLY A 92 7.84 21.00 -3.96
C GLY A 92 8.71 20.75 -5.22
N SER A 93 10.01 21.10 -5.19
CA SER A 93 10.90 20.84 -6.33
C SER A 93 11.31 19.37 -6.45
N THR A 94 11.28 18.59 -5.35
CA THR A 94 11.46 17.13 -5.41
C THR A 94 10.31 16.47 -6.16
N ALA A 95 9.07 16.88 -5.87
CA ALA A 95 7.88 16.40 -6.58
C ALA A 95 7.90 16.79 -8.06
N LEU A 96 8.22 18.06 -8.36
CA LEU A 96 8.33 18.54 -9.74
C LEU A 96 9.39 17.76 -10.53
N ALA A 97 10.54 17.47 -9.92
CA ALA A 97 11.58 16.67 -10.56
C ALA A 97 11.11 15.25 -10.90
N ALA A 98 10.33 14.63 -10.01
CA ALA A 98 9.75 13.31 -10.25
C ALA A 98 8.74 13.32 -11.41
N VAL A 99 7.86 14.33 -11.47
CA VAL A 99 6.91 14.49 -12.59
C VAL A 99 7.66 14.66 -13.90
N VAL A 100 8.62 15.60 -13.96
CA VAL A 100 9.41 15.86 -15.16
C VAL A 100 10.18 14.61 -15.59
N GLY A 101 10.82 13.92 -14.64
CA GLY A 101 11.50 12.67 -14.91
C GLY A 101 10.56 11.59 -15.46
N TYR A 102 9.38 11.42 -14.85
CA TYR A 102 8.47 10.35 -15.23
C TYR A 102 7.88 10.59 -16.61
N LEU A 103 7.52 11.82 -16.96
CA LEU A 103 7.00 12.15 -18.29
C LEU A 103 8.05 11.88 -19.38
N VAL A 104 9.31 12.22 -19.14
CA VAL A 104 10.40 11.92 -20.09
C VAL A 104 10.63 10.42 -20.20
N PHE A 105 10.71 9.73 -19.06
CA PHE A 105 10.86 8.27 -19.03
C PHE A 105 9.72 7.55 -19.75
N ASP A 106 8.47 7.96 -19.50
CA ASP A 106 7.27 7.37 -20.10
C ASP A 106 7.30 7.47 -21.63
N GLN A 107 7.56 8.67 -22.14
CA GLN A 107 7.67 8.95 -23.57
C GLN A 107 8.80 8.13 -24.22
N VAL A 108 10.00 8.20 -23.66
CA VAL A 108 11.18 7.54 -24.23
C VAL A 108 11.03 6.02 -24.19
N SER A 109 10.56 5.45 -23.07
CA SER A 109 10.38 4.00 -22.96
C SER A 109 9.30 3.48 -23.91
N LYS A 110 8.17 4.18 -24.09
CA LYS A 110 7.15 3.80 -25.10
C LYS A 110 7.68 3.84 -26.53
N ILE A 111 8.54 4.82 -26.86
CA ILE A 111 9.24 4.84 -28.15
C ILE A 111 10.13 3.62 -28.30
N MET A 112 10.83 3.19 -27.25
CA MET A 112 11.64 1.97 -27.31
C MET A 112 10.76 0.72 -27.45
N PHE A 113 9.66 0.64 -26.72
CA PHE A 113 8.76 -0.52 -26.73
C PHE A 113 8.00 -0.68 -28.05
N SER A 114 7.75 0.40 -28.80
CA SER A 114 7.14 0.30 -30.13
C SER A 114 8.05 -0.41 -31.15
N HIS A 115 9.34 -0.53 -30.85
CA HIS A 115 10.31 -1.29 -31.63
C HIS A 115 10.58 -2.71 -31.10
N SER A 116 9.93 -3.13 -30.00
CA SER A 116 10.02 -4.50 -29.47
C SER A 116 8.85 -5.33 -29.98
N ASP A 117 9.14 -6.55 -30.45
CA ASP A 117 8.10 -7.44 -30.93
C ASP A 117 7.12 -7.86 -29.83
N GLU A 118 7.61 -7.96 -28.60
CA GLU A 118 6.86 -8.37 -27.41
C GLU A 118 5.93 -7.26 -26.89
N LEU A 119 6.34 -6.00 -27.00
CA LEU A 119 5.66 -4.88 -26.32
C LEU A 119 5.00 -3.88 -27.27
N LYS A 120 5.26 -3.94 -28.58
CA LYS A 120 4.68 -2.99 -29.54
C LYS A 120 3.15 -2.98 -29.50
N GLY A 121 2.51 -4.12 -29.28
CA GLY A 121 1.05 -4.22 -29.17
C GLY A 121 0.45 -3.46 -27.98
N ASN A 122 1.24 -3.18 -26.93
CA ASN A 122 0.79 -2.44 -25.75
C ASN A 122 0.86 -0.92 -25.92
N VAL A 123 1.63 -0.44 -26.89
CA VAL A 123 1.94 1.00 -27.06
C VAL A 123 1.60 1.53 -28.44
N LEU A 124 1.18 0.67 -29.38
CA LEU A 124 0.74 1.04 -30.71
C LEU A 124 -0.77 0.97 -30.82
N ILE A 125 -1.34 1.95 -31.52
CA ILE A 125 -2.74 1.94 -31.95
C ILE A 125 -2.82 2.16 -33.45
N THR A 126 -3.82 1.57 -34.09
CA THR A 126 -4.10 1.82 -35.50
C THR A 126 -4.96 3.07 -35.64
N LYS A 127 -4.49 4.06 -36.39
CA LYS A 127 -5.27 5.24 -36.78
C LYS A 127 -5.39 5.33 -38.29
N MET A 128 -6.51 5.86 -38.77
CA MET A 128 -6.65 6.26 -40.16
C MET A 128 -5.89 7.58 -40.36
N VAL A 129 -4.79 7.51 -41.10
CA VAL A 129 -4.00 8.68 -41.51
C VAL A 129 -4.08 8.75 -43.03
N ASP A 130 -4.62 9.84 -43.56
CA ASP A 130 -4.84 10.04 -45.00
C ASP A 130 -5.65 8.92 -45.68
N GLY A 131 -6.63 8.37 -44.96
CA GLY A 131 -7.50 7.30 -45.46
C GLY A 131 -6.90 5.90 -45.44
N ALA A 132 -5.67 5.73 -44.94
CA ALA A 132 -5.01 4.45 -44.77
C ALA A 132 -4.78 4.11 -43.28
N PRO A 133 -4.92 2.83 -42.88
CA PRO A 133 -4.59 2.41 -41.52
C PRO A 133 -3.07 2.50 -41.32
N LYS A 134 -2.66 3.22 -40.28
CA LYS A 134 -1.26 3.38 -39.88
C LYS A 134 -1.12 3.15 -38.39
N GLU A 135 -0.12 2.35 -38.02
CA GLU A 135 0.28 2.20 -36.62
C GLU A 135 1.01 3.46 -36.15
N VAL A 136 0.54 4.01 -35.04
CA VAL A 136 1.16 5.15 -34.35
C VAL A 136 1.29 4.86 -32.87
N ILE A 137 2.27 5.48 -32.23
CA ILE A 137 2.46 5.34 -30.78
C ILE A 137 1.28 6.00 -30.06
N ASP A 138 0.62 5.24 -29.19
CA ASP A 138 -0.35 5.76 -28.24
C ASP A 138 0.36 6.25 -26.98
N PHE A 139 0.66 7.54 -26.95
CA PHE A 139 1.20 8.15 -25.75
C PHE A 139 0.20 8.20 -24.58
N GLY A 140 -1.10 8.02 -24.84
CA GLY A 140 -2.14 7.86 -23.83
C GLY A 140 -2.21 6.45 -23.24
N ALA A 141 -1.65 5.44 -23.91
CA ALA A 141 -1.62 4.08 -23.40
C ALA A 141 -0.83 4.00 -22.09
N LYS A 142 -1.20 3.04 -21.23
CA LYS A 142 -0.47 2.78 -20.00
C LYS A 142 0.93 2.27 -20.34
N ASN A 143 1.94 2.78 -19.64
CA ASN A 143 3.30 2.28 -19.82
C ASN A 143 3.41 0.81 -19.37
N PRO A 144 4.02 -0.10 -20.15
CA PRO A 144 4.24 -1.49 -19.73
C PRO A 144 5.05 -1.64 -18.44
N THR A 145 5.83 -0.62 -18.06
CA THR A 145 6.58 -0.61 -16.79
C THR A 145 5.72 -0.30 -15.56
N ASP A 146 4.52 0.23 -15.78
CA ASP A 146 3.52 0.53 -14.77
C ASP A 146 4.11 1.21 -13.51
N VAL A 147 3.57 0.89 -12.33
CA VAL A 147 4.02 1.38 -11.03
C VAL A 147 5.53 1.21 -10.81
N LEU A 148 6.17 0.17 -11.38
CA LEU A 148 7.61 -0.06 -11.23
C LEU A 148 8.44 1.02 -11.92
N GLY A 149 8.02 1.47 -13.11
CA GLY A 149 8.61 2.63 -13.78
C GLY A 149 8.47 3.91 -12.95
N GLY A 150 7.31 4.09 -12.32
CA GLY A 150 7.05 5.16 -11.36
C GLY A 150 8.03 5.15 -10.19
N ILE A 151 8.15 4.01 -9.50
CA ILE A 151 9.05 3.83 -8.34
C ILE A 151 10.52 4.10 -8.75
N LEU A 152 10.97 3.57 -9.88
CA LEU A 152 12.33 3.77 -10.40
C LEU A 152 12.64 5.25 -10.53
N ILE A 153 11.77 6.00 -11.21
CA ILE A 153 11.98 7.42 -11.44
C ILE A 153 11.84 8.23 -10.14
N GLY A 154 10.93 7.84 -9.25
CA GLY A 154 10.81 8.46 -7.93
C GLY A 154 12.10 8.35 -7.11
N VAL A 155 12.72 7.17 -7.07
CA VAL A 155 14.02 6.96 -6.40
C VAL A 155 15.12 7.80 -7.05
N VAL A 156 15.20 7.81 -8.38
CA VAL A 156 16.19 8.59 -9.13
C VAL A 156 16.04 10.09 -8.84
N ALA A 157 14.80 10.61 -8.89
CA ALA A 157 14.51 11.99 -8.56
C ALA A 157 14.91 12.35 -7.12
N ALA A 158 14.62 11.48 -6.14
CA ALA A 158 15.02 11.69 -4.76
C ALA A 158 16.55 11.70 -4.57
N LEU A 159 17.28 10.80 -5.25
CA LEU A 159 18.73 10.73 -5.18
C LEU A 159 19.39 11.96 -5.83
N LEU A 160 18.91 12.36 -7.02
CA LEU A 160 19.40 13.55 -7.72
C LEU A 160 19.07 14.83 -6.95
N TYR A 161 17.89 14.92 -6.33
CA TYR A 161 17.55 16.02 -5.43
C TYR A 161 18.55 16.11 -4.28
N GLN A 162 18.77 15.01 -3.54
CA GLN A 162 19.72 14.99 -2.42
C GLN A 162 21.13 15.39 -2.83
N ARG A 163 21.54 15.03 -4.06
CA ARG A 163 22.86 15.34 -4.58
C ARG A 163 23.01 16.78 -5.06
N PHE A 164 22.00 17.32 -5.75
CA PHE A 164 22.13 18.54 -6.55
C PHE A 164 21.26 19.73 -6.11
N TYR A 165 20.39 19.60 -5.11
CA TYR A 165 19.49 20.70 -4.69
C TYR A 165 20.20 22.00 -4.27
N ARG A 166 21.53 21.97 -4.02
CA ARG A 166 22.39 23.12 -3.70
C ARG A 166 23.53 23.33 -4.68
N VAL A 167 23.46 22.76 -5.88
CA VAL A 167 24.51 22.89 -6.90
C VAL A 167 24.72 24.36 -7.28
N LYS A 168 25.97 24.78 -7.46
CA LYS A 168 26.33 26.11 -7.96
C LYS A 168 26.86 25.96 -9.37
N LEU A 169 26.25 26.67 -10.32
CA LEU A 169 26.66 26.69 -11.72
C LEU A 169 27.45 27.98 -12.02
N PRO A 170 28.22 28.02 -13.12
CA PRO A 170 28.86 29.25 -13.60
C PRO A 170 27.86 30.39 -13.79
N THR A 171 28.32 31.64 -13.75
CA THR A 171 27.46 32.84 -13.73
C THR A 171 26.45 32.88 -14.89
N TYR A 172 26.84 32.45 -16.09
CA TYR A 172 25.98 32.40 -17.26
C TYR A 172 24.88 31.32 -17.20
N LEU A 173 24.99 30.34 -16.29
CA LEU A 173 23.97 29.31 -16.00
C LEU A 173 23.39 29.43 -14.59
N ALA A 174 23.69 30.51 -13.85
CA ALA A 174 23.29 30.66 -12.45
C ALA A 174 21.77 30.56 -12.25
N PHE A 175 20.99 30.93 -13.26
CA PHE A 175 19.52 30.78 -13.25
C PHE A 175 19.07 29.33 -13.00
N PHE A 176 19.82 28.36 -13.52
CA PHE A 176 19.53 26.92 -13.39
C PHE A 176 20.14 26.30 -12.12
N GLY A 177 20.83 27.06 -11.27
CA GLY A 177 21.47 26.54 -10.06
C GLY A 177 20.48 26.09 -8.97
N GLY A 178 21.02 25.35 -8.00
CA GLY A 178 20.27 24.87 -6.84
C GLY A 178 19.13 23.93 -7.20
N ARG A 179 17.95 24.15 -6.60
CA ARG A 179 16.76 23.29 -6.77
C ARG A 179 16.23 23.23 -8.19
N ARG A 180 16.41 24.30 -8.97
CA ARG A 180 15.96 24.37 -10.37
C ARG A 180 16.75 23.44 -11.29
N PHE A 181 17.97 23.08 -10.89
CA PHE A 181 18.79 22.11 -11.62
C PHE A 181 18.21 20.70 -11.54
N VAL A 182 17.52 20.38 -10.44
CA VAL A 182 17.12 19.01 -10.13
C VAL A 182 16.16 18.43 -11.18
N PRO A 183 15.06 19.12 -11.59
CA PRO A 183 14.23 18.62 -12.68
C PRO A 183 14.98 18.42 -14.01
N ILE A 184 15.97 19.28 -14.31
CA ILE A 184 16.76 19.22 -15.55
C ILE A 184 17.63 17.96 -15.57
N VAL A 185 18.42 17.75 -14.52
CA VAL A 185 19.26 16.55 -14.44
C VAL A 185 18.43 15.28 -14.32
N THR A 186 17.24 15.35 -13.71
CA THR A 186 16.31 14.23 -13.64
C THR A 186 15.73 13.88 -15.00
N ALA A 187 15.37 14.87 -15.82
CA ALA A 187 14.95 14.66 -17.21
C ALA A 187 16.04 13.95 -18.04
N LEU A 188 17.30 14.41 -17.92
CA LEU A 188 18.43 13.79 -18.63
C LEU A 188 18.67 12.36 -18.17
N ALA A 189 18.63 12.11 -16.85
CA ALA A 189 18.75 10.77 -16.31
C ALA A 189 17.59 9.87 -16.76
N ALA A 190 16.36 10.39 -16.77
CA ALA A 190 15.16 9.69 -17.20
C ALA A 190 15.18 9.33 -18.69
N LEU A 191 15.76 10.19 -19.55
CA LEU A 191 15.96 9.88 -20.96
C LEU A 191 16.89 8.67 -21.11
N VAL A 192 18.06 8.70 -20.45
CA VAL A 192 19.02 7.58 -20.48
C VAL A 192 18.37 6.31 -19.93
N LEU A 193 17.67 6.42 -18.81
CA LEU A 193 16.95 5.29 -18.21
C LEU A 193 15.83 4.77 -19.08
N GLY A 194 15.08 5.62 -19.79
CA GLY A 194 14.02 5.21 -20.71
C GLY A 194 14.57 4.37 -21.85
N VAL A 195 15.73 4.74 -22.39
CA VAL A 195 16.44 3.94 -23.41
C VAL A 195 16.92 2.61 -22.82
N LEU A 196 17.59 2.63 -21.67
CA LEU A 196 18.11 1.43 -21.02
C LEU A 196 17.00 0.45 -20.64
N ILE A 197 15.92 0.93 -20.02
CA ILE A 197 14.76 0.13 -19.67
C ILE A 197 14.04 -0.34 -20.94
N GLY A 198 14.03 0.44 -22.02
CA GLY A 198 13.59 0.03 -23.34
C GLY A 198 14.16 -1.31 -23.80
N PHE A 199 15.46 -1.54 -23.57
CA PHE A 199 16.14 -2.79 -23.91
C PHE A 199 15.99 -3.87 -22.83
N ILE A 200 15.94 -3.51 -21.56
CA ILE A 200 15.92 -4.45 -20.44
C ILE A 200 14.51 -5.01 -20.20
N TRP A 201 13.47 -4.18 -20.36
CA TRP A 201 12.11 -4.51 -19.97
C TRP A 201 11.46 -5.65 -20.77
N PRO A 202 11.69 -5.86 -22.08
CA PRO A 202 11.11 -7.02 -22.77
C PRO A 202 11.50 -8.35 -22.10
N VAL A 203 12.76 -8.47 -21.66
CA VAL A 203 13.27 -9.66 -20.95
C VAL A 203 12.83 -9.68 -19.49
N PHE A 204 13.00 -8.56 -18.77
CA PHE A 204 12.65 -8.51 -17.35
C PHE A 204 11.14 -8.60 -17.13
N GLY A 205 10.36 -7.93 -17.96
CA GLY A 205 8.90 -7.93 -17.96
C GLY A 205 8.33 -9.30 -18.27
N SER A 206 8.89 -10.05 -19.23
CA SER A 206 8.46 -11.44 -19.49
C SER A 206 8.74 -12.34 -18.30
N TRP A 207 9.93 -12.25 -17.67
CA TRP A 207 10.20 -12.99 -16.43
C TRP A 207 9.26 -12.61 -15.28
N LEU A 208 8.91 -11.32 -15.19
CA LEU A 208 7.98 -10.83 -14.18
C LEU A 208 6.57 -11.37 -14.42
N THR A 209 6.13 -11.42 -15.68
CA THR A 209 4.88 -12.03 -16.10
C THR A 209 4.88 -13.53 -15.82
N ASP A 210 5.96 -14.24 -16.13
CA ASP A 210 6.10 -15.68 -15.88
C ASP A 210 6.09 -16.00 -14.38
N PHE A 211 6.81 -15.21 -13.59
CA PHE A 211 6.80 -15.33 -12.13
C PHE A 211 5.41 -15.01 -11.56
N GLY A 212 4.74 -13.98 -12.09
CA GLY A 212 3.36 -13.64 -11.78
C GLY A 212 2.41 -14.79 -12.09
N ASN A 213 2.52 -15.39 -13.28
CA ASN A 213 1.72 -16.54 -13.71
C ASN A 213 2.03 -17.79 -12.90
N TRP A 214 3.27 -17.98 -12.45
CA TRP A 214 3.64 -19.07 -11.57
C TRP A 214 3.01 -18.93 -10.18
N ILE A 215 3.08 -17.73 -9.58
CA ILE A 215 2.50 -17.51 -8.24
C ILE A 215 0.97 -17.55 -8.27
N THR A 216 0.32 -16.98 -9.29
CA THR A 216 -1.14 -17.04 -9.44
C THR A 216 -1.61 -18.43 -9.89
N GLY A 217 -0.85 -19.10 -10.76
CA GLY A 217 -1.10 -20.48 -11.20
C GLY A 217 -0.89 -21.53 -10.10
N ALA A 218 -0.15 -21.22 -9.04
CA ALA A 218 -0.07 -22.06 -7.85
C ALA A 218 -1.40 -22.12 -7.06
N GLY A 219 -2.40 -21.31 -7.44
CA GLY A 219 -3.75 -21.30 -6.87
C GLY A 219 -3.72 -21.12 -5.36
N ALA A 220 -4.39 -22.02 -4.65
CA ALA A 220 -4.50 -22.00 -3.19
C ALA A 220 -3.15 -21.90 -2.47
N ALA A 221 -2.13 -22.61 -2.93
CA ALA A 221 -0.80 -22.56 -2.32
C ALA A 221 -0.15 -21.18 -2.52
N GLY A 222 -0.29 -20.60 -3.71
CA GLY A 222 0.20 -19.26 -4.04
C GLY A 222 -0.46 -18.18 -3.18
N ALA A 223 -1.79 -18.21 -3.09
CA ALA A 223 -2.56 -17.28 -2.26
C ALA A 223 -2.18 -17.39 -0.78
N GLY A 224 -2.00 -18.61 -0.27
CA GLY A 224 -1.58 -18.85 1.11
C GLY A 224 -0.18 -18.33 1.43
N ILE A 225 0.80 -18.62 0.56
CA ILE A 225 2.16 -18.11 0.70
C ILE A 225 2.18 -16.59 0.66
N TYR A 226 1.41 -15.99 -0.25
CA TYR A 226 1.26 -14.54 -0.32
C TYR A 226 0.71 -13.97 0.99
N GLY A 227 -0.36 -14.54 1.55
CA GLY A 227 -0.91 -14.12 2.85
C GLY A 227 0.12 -14.14 3.98
N VAL A 228 0.92 -15.22 4.05
CA VAL A 228 2.01 -15.34 5.03
C VAL A 228 3.08 -14.27 4.83
N ILE A 229 3.59 -14.11 3.62
CA ILE A 229 4.63 -13.12 3.30
C ILE A 229 4.14 -11.71 3.60
N ASN A 230 2.90 -11.41 3.19
CA ASN A 230 2.28 -10.12 3.42
C ASN A 230 2.27 -9.77 4.92
N ARG A 231 1.79 -10.67 5.78
CA ARG A 231 1.80 -10.43 7.22
C ARG A 231 3.20 -10.41 7.80
N LEU A 232 4.13 -11.29 7.40
CA LEU A 232 5.51 -11.26 7.92
C LEU A 232 6.23 -9.93 7.64
N LEU A 233 5.92 -9.28 6.51
CA LEU A 233 6.54 -8.03 6.08
C LEU A 233 5.86 -6.78 6.63
N LEU A 234 4.66 -6.90 7.22
CA LEU A 234 3.91 -5.80 7.79
C LEU A 234 4.64 -5.00 8.89
N PRO A 235 5.38 -5.60 9.85
CA PRO A 235 6.10 -4.87 10.90
C PRO A 235 7.12 -3.86 10.35
N PHE A 236 7.59 -4.12 9.14
CA PHE A 236 8.64 -3.35 8.49
C PHE A 236 8.08 -2.37 7.44
N GLY A 237 6.75 -2.34 7.25
CA GLY A 237 6.10 -1.63 6.14
C GLY A 237 6.45 -2.20 4.76
N LEU A 238 7.09 -3.39 4.70
CA LEU A 238 7.56 -4.00 3.45
C LEU A 238 6.47 -4.77 2.73
N HIS A 239 5.33 -5.01 3.38
CA HIS A 239 4.18 -5.69 2.80
C HIS A 239 3.55 -4.95 1.61
N HIS A 240 3.77 -3.63 1.50
CA HIS A 240 3.39 -2.85 0.31
C HIS A 240 4.13 -3.29 -0.96
N ILE A 241 5.30 -3.91 -0.86
CA ILE A 241 6.06 -4.40 -2.01
C ILE A 241 5.35 -5.58 -2.69
N PRO A 242 5.10 -6.73 -2.02
CA PRO A 242 4.34 -7.82 -2.64
C PRO A 242 2.91 -7.40 -2.98
N ASN A 243 2.28 -6.50 -2.21
CA ASN A 243 0.98 -5.95 -2.56
C ASN A 243 1.02 -5.19 -3.88
N SER A 244 2.02 -4.32 -4.07
CA SER A 244 2.12 -3.55 -5.32
C SER A 244 2.23 -4.49 -6.53
N LEU A 245 2.98 -5.58 -6.39
CA LEU A 245 3.12 -6.58 -7.44
C LEU A 245 1.81 -7.31 -7.71
N ILE A 246 1.19 -7.91 -6.70
CA ILE A 246 -0.02 -8.73 -6.90
C ILE A 246 -1.24 -7.88 -7.25
N TRP A 247 -1.42 -6.74 -6.58
CA TRP A 247 -2.60 -5.90 -6.72
C TRP A 247 -2.60 -5.07 -8.00
N PHE A 248 -1.43 -4.66 -8.51
CA PHE A 248 -1.34 -3.71 -9.63
C PHE A 248 -0.50 -4.18 -10.82
N VAL A 249 0.35 -5.21 -10.68
CA VAL A 249 1.29 -5.60 -11.75
C VAL A 249 1.03 -7.01 -12.30
N PHE A 250 0.77 -8.00 -11.45
CA PHE A 250 0.68 -9.39 -11.88
C PHE A 250 -0.67 -9.76 -12.47
N GLY A 251 -0.63 -10.53 -13.55
CA GLY A 251 -1.79 -10.88 -14.36
C GLY A 251 -2.21 -9.75 -15.30
N SER A 252 -2.90 -10.12 -16.37
CA SER A 252 -3.41 -9.19 -17.38
C SER A 252 -4.82 -9.57 -17.76
N TYR A 253 -5.66 -8.56 -18.00
CA TYR A 253 -7.00 -8.73 -18.54
C TYR A 253 -7.24 -7.70 -19.63
N ASN A 254 -7.62 -8.17 -20.82
CA ASN A 254 -8.03 -7.32 -21.93
C ASN A 254 -9.52 -7.00 -21.77
N GLY A 255 -9.79 -5.98 -20.95
CA GLY A 255 -11.15 -5.55 -20.64
C GLY A 255 -11.74 -4.60 -21.69
N PRO A 256 -13.00 -4.17 -21.51
CA PRO A 256 -13.70 -3.28 -22.45
C PRO A 256 -12.99 -1.95 -22.68
N ASP A 257 -12.32 -1.42 -21.64
CA ASP A 257 -11.64 -0.12 -21.66
C ASP A 257 -10.11 -0.25 -21.89
N GLY A 258 -9.66 -1.43 -22.33
CA GLY A 258 -8.26 -1.74 -22.59
C GLY A 258 -7.65 -2.73 -21.59
N THR A 259 -6.34 -2.94 -21.74
CA THR A 259 -5.59 -3.89 -20.91
C THR A 259 -5.35 -3.33 -19.52
N VAL A 260 -5.74 -4.08 -18.49
CA VAL A 260 -5.46 -3.78 -17.08
C VAL A 260 -4.60 -4.89 -16.45
N HIS A 261 -3.81 -4.50 -15.45
CA HIS A 261 -2.87 -5.38 -14.74
C HIS A 261 -3.11 -5.38 -13.23
N GLY A 262 -2.79 -6.49 -12.58
CA GLY A 262 -2.97 -6.65 -11.13
C GLY A 262 -4.38 -7.08 -10.73
N GLU A 263 -4.49 -7.83 -9.64
CA GLU A 263 -5.73 -8.41 -9.15
C GLU A 263 -6.84 -7.37 -8.89
N ILE A 264 -6.49 -6.19 -8.35
CA ILE A 264 -7.48 -5.15 -8.06
C ILE A 264 -8.06 -4.59 -9.35
N ASN A 265 -7.21 -4.16 -10.28
CA ASN A 265 -7.67 -3.52 -11.52
C ASN A 265 -8.42 -4.53 -12.41
N ARG A 266 -7.92 -5.77 -12.50
CA ARG A 266 -8.59 -6.85 -13.24
C ARG A 266 -9.97 -7.13 -12.67
N TYR A 267 -10.09 -7.24 -11.34
CA TYR A 267 -11.37 -7.44 -10.68
C TYR A 267 -12.34 -6.30 -10.98
N LEU A 268 -11.92 -5.04 -10.82
CA LEU A 268 -12.77 -3.87 -11.06
C LEU A 268 -13.21 -3.76 -12.53
N ALA A 269 -12.34 -4.15 -13.47
CA ALA A 269 -12.63 -4.23 -14.91
C ALA A 269 -13.52 -5.42 -15.31
N GLY A 270 -13.91 -6.29 -14.36
CA GLY A 270 -14.85 -7.38 -14.60
C GLY A 270 -14.21 -8.70 -15.05
N ASP A 271 -12.91 -8.90 -14.81
CA ASP A 271 -12.26 -10.19 -15.07
C ASP A 271 -12.93 -11.32 -14.24
N PRO A 272 -13.48 -12.38 -14.87
CA PRO A 272 -14.15 -13.47 -14.17
C PRO A 272 -13.19 -14.39 -13.38
N HIS A 273 -11.88 -14.18 -13.50
CA HIS A 273 -10.82 -14.95 -12.83
C HIS A 273 -10.04 -14.13 -11.79
N ALA A 274 -10.38 -12.85 -11.58
CA ALA A 274 -9.71 -12.00 -10.59
C ALA A 274 -10.44 -11.96 -9.25
N GLY A 275 -9.75 -11.54 -8.20
CA GLY A 275 -10.29 -11.35 -6.85
C GLY A 275 -10.10 -12.54 -5.91
N GLY A 276 -9.55 -13.65 -6.39
CA GLY A 276 -9.24 -14.82 -5.56
C GLY A 276 -8.09 -14.57 -4.58
N PHE A 277 -7.01 -13.95 -5.08
CA PHE A 277 -5.87 -13.50 -4.27
C PHE A 277 -6.18 -12.29 -3.37
N LEU A 278 -7.44 -11.85 -3.33
CA LEU A 278 -7.93 -10.74 -2.51
C LEU A 278 -8.94 -11.21 -1.46
N ALA A 279 -9.81 -12.17 -1.81
CA ALA A 279 -10.93 -12.63 -0.99
C ALA A 279 -10.51 -13.10 0.42
N GLY A 280 -9.34 -13.74 0.53
CA GLY A 280 -8.77 -14.25 1.77
C GLY A 280 -8.52 -13.21 2.87
N PHE A 281 -8.44 -11.92 2.52
CA PHE A 281 -8.24 -10.86 3.50
C PHE A 281 -9.51 -10.54 4.30
N PHE A 282 -10.70 -10.61 3.68
CA PHE A 282 -11.96 -10.21 4.33
C PHE A 282 -12.23 -10.97 5.64
N PRO A 283 -12.13 -12.32 5.72
CA PRO A 283 -12.35 -13.05 6.97
C PRO A 283 -11.38 -12.66 8.09
N VAL A 284 -10.13 -12.34 7.74
CA VAL A 284 -9.10 -11.98 8.71
C VAL A 284 -9.31 -10.56 9.22
N LEU A 285 -9.46 -9.62 8.30
CA LEU A 285 -9.50 -8.19 8.57
C LEU A 285 -10.81 -7.78 9.24
N MET A 286 -11.94 -8.25 8.69
CA MET A 286 -13.25 -7.91 9.21
C MET A 286 -13.65 -8.72 10.43
N PHE A 287 -13.10 -9.91 10.65
CA PHE A 287 -13.62 -10.78 11.72
C PHE A 287 -12.53 -11.30 12.64
N GLY A 288 -11.45 -11.86 12.09
CA GLY A 288 -10.34 -12.38 12.88
C GLY A 288 -9.74 -11.33 13.83
N LEU A 289 -9.32 -10.19 13.31
CA LEU A 289 -8.71 -9.13 14.12
C LEU A 289 -9.68 -8.50 15.14
N PRO A 290 -10.96 -8.23 14.82
CA PRO A 290 -11.95 -7.90 15.85
C PRO A 290 -12.11 -8.97 16.95
N GLY A 291 -12.05 -10.27 16.58
CA GLY A 291 -12.02 -11.36 17.56
C GLY A 291 -10.78 -11.31 18.46
N ALA A 292 -9.61 -10.98 17.89
CA ALA A 292 -8.36 -10.77 18.61
C ALA A 292 -8.45 -9.58 19.58
N ALA A 293 -9.00 -8.46 19.12
CA ALA A 293 -9.20 -7.25 19.92
C ALA A 293 -10.13 -7.51 21.12
N LEU A 294 -11.20 -8.29 20.92
CA LEU A 294 -12.07 -8.72 22.00
C LEU A 294 -11.34 -9.64 22.99
N ALA A 295 -10.46 -10.53 22.52
CA ALA A 295 -9.66 -11.39 23.39
C ALA A 295 -8.70 -10.57 24.27
N ILE A 296 -8.00 -9.59 23.68
CA ILE A 296 -7.11 -8.66 24.39
C ILE A 296 -7.91 -7.89 25.46
N TRP A 297 -9.05 -7.31 25.07
CA TRP A 297 -9.91 -6.59 26.00
C TRP A 297 -10.36 -7.46 27.19
N ARG A 298 -10.84 -8.68 26.93
CA ARG A 298 -11.32 -9.58 27.98
C ARG A 298 -10.18 -10.13 28.85
N ALA A 299 -8.97 -10.22 28.32
CA ALA A 299 -7.80 -10.64 29.08
C ALA A 299 -7.26 -9.53 30.01
N ALA A 300 -7.57 -8.25 29.78
CA ALA A 300 -7.14 -7.18 30.67
C ALA A 300 -7.75 -7.33 32.10
N PRO A 301 -7.03 -6.89 33.16
CA PRO A 301 -7.55 -6.85 34.52
C PRO A 301 -8.83 -6.01 34.62
N PRO A 302 -9.81 -6.36 35.48
CA PRO A 302 -11.11 -5.69 35.52
C PRO A 302 -11.06 -4.17 35.61
N HIS A 303 -10.10 -3.62 36.37
CA HIS A 303 -9.93 -2.18 36.55
C HIS A 303 -9.37 -1.45 35.32
N ARG A 304 -8.67 -2.14 34.41
CA ARG A 304 -8.12 -1.59 33.14
C ARG A 304 -9.02 -1.86 31.93
N ARG A 305 -10.00 -2.76 32.04
CA ARG A 305 -10.92 -3.12 30.95
C ARG A 305 -11.66 -1.95 30.31
N PRO A 306 -12.12 -0.90 31.04
CA PRO A 306 -12.77 0.23 30.38
C PRO A 306 -11.85 0.94 29.39
N ALA A 307 -10.59 1.21 29.79
CA ALA A 307 -9.60 1.87 28.94
C ALA A 307 -9.18 0.99 27.75
N VAL A 308 -8.80 -0.27 28.01
CA VAL A 308 -8.40 -1.22 26.95
C VAL A 308 -9.56 -1.47 25.99
N GLY A 309 -10.79 -1.59 26.51
CA GLY A 309 -11.99 -1.79 25.72
C GLY A 309 -12.24 -0.65 24.74
N GLY A 310 -12.11 0.61 25.18
CA GLY A 310 -12.26 1.77 24.28
C GLY A 310 -11.30 1.72 23.09
N ILE A 311 -10.02 1.43 23.34
CA ILE A 311 -8.99 1.38 22.30
C ILE A 311 -9.24 0.18 21.36
N MET A 312 -9.50 -1.00 21.92
CA MET A 312 -9.71 -2.23 21.15
C MET A 312 -10.99 -2.19 20.32
N ILE A 313 -12.08 -1.59 20.82
CA ILE A 313 -13.32 -1.41 20.05
C ILE A 313 -13.10 -0.44 18.90
N SER A 314 -12.43 0.70 19.15
CA SER A 314 -12.12 1.66 18.08
C SER A 314 -11.25 1.02 16.99
N ALA A 315 -10.19 0.31 17.38
CA ALA A 315 -9.31 -0.37 16.45
C ALA A 315 -10.04 -1.48 15.68
N ALA A 316 -10.87 -2.28 16.35
CA ALA A 316 -11.72 -3.31 15.72
C ALA A 316 -12.71 -2.72 14.72
N LEU A 317 -13.33 -1.58 15.04
CA LEU A 317 -14.24 -0.90 14.12
C LEU A 317 -13.51 -0.37 12.90
N THR A 318 -12.32 0.22 13.08
CA THR A 318 -11.47 0.66 11.97
C THR A 318 -11.12 -0.53 11.06
N ALA A 319 -10.60 -1.63 11.62
CA ALA A 319 -10.29 -2.83 10.85
C ALA A 319 -11.52 -3.41 10.14
N PHE A 320 -12.68 -3.45 10.81
CA PHE A 320 -13.92 -3.95 10.23
C PHE A 320 -14.38 -3.09 9.06
N VAL A 321 -14.42 -1.77 9.23
CA VAL A 321 -15.03 -0.85 8.26
C VAL A 321 -14.10 -0.56 7.09
N THR A 322 -12.85 -0.21 7.39
CA THR A 322 -11.88 0.26 6.39
C THR A 322 -10.87 -0.80 5.99
N GLY A 323 -10.69 -1.85 6.81
CA GLY A 323 -9.67 -2.86 6.59
C GLY A 323 -8.26 -2.47 7.02
N VAL A 324 -8.10 -1.34 7.70
CA VAL A 324 -6.81 -0.91 8.30
C VAL A 324 -6.58 -1.67 9.60
N THR A 325 -5.51 -2.45 9.65
CA THR A 325 -5.28 -3.47 10.71
C THR A 325 -4.22 -3.09 11.72
N GLU A 326 -3.36 -2.14 11.35
CA GLU A 326 -2.17 -1.74 12.10
C GLU A 326 -2.48 -1.40 13.56
N PRO A 327 -3.57 -0.66 13.90
CA PRO A 327 -3.86 -0.35 15.30
C PRO A 327 -4.06 -1.58 16.20
N ILE A 328 -4.53 -2.71 15.65
CA ILE A 328 -4.71 -3.97 16.39
C ILE A 328 -3.41 -4.78 16.38
N GLU A 329 -2.78 -4.95 15.21
CA GLU A 329 -1.56 -5.74 15.08
C GLU A 329 -0.42 -5.17 15.91
N PHE A 330 -0.26 -3.83 15.92
CA PHE A 330 0.79 -3.15 16.67
C PHE A 330 0.60 -3.30 18.18
N ALA A 331 -0.64 -3.53 18.62
CA ALA A 331 -0.97 -3.72 20.03
C ALA A 331 -0.41 -5.03 20.61
N PHE A 332 -0.12 -6.05 19.78
CA PHE A 332 0.39 -7.33 20.27
C PHE A 332 1.67 -7.82 19.59
N MET A 333 2.00 -7.37 18.39
CA MET A 333 3.09 -7.96 17.60
C MET A 333 4.48 -7.86 18.25
N PHE A 334 4.74 -6.76 18.97
CA PHE A 334 6.04 -6.51 19.59
C PHE A 334 6.13 -7.10 21.00
N VAL A 335 5.00 -7.16 21.71
CA VAL A 335 4.92 -7.66 23.09
C VAL A 335 4.63 -9.17 23.15
N ALA A 336 4.04 -9.74 22.10
CA ALA A 336 3.67 -11.14 22.00
C ALA A 336 3.88 -11.69 20.56
N PRO A 337 5.14 -11.89 20.12
CA PRO A 337 5.45 -12.36 18.76
C PRO A 337 4.79 -13.71 18.39
N VAL A 338 4.49 -14.55 19.38
CA VAL A 338 3.77 -15.82 19.16
C VAL A 338 2.35 -15.57 18.64
N LEU A 339 1.63 -14.58 19.20
CA LEU A 339 0.30 -14.19 18.70
C LEU A 339 0.39 -13.68 17.25
N TYR A 340 1.48 -12.99 16.93
CA TYR A 340 1.77 -12.54 15.57
C TYR A 340 2.03 -13.71 14.61
N GLY A 341 2.84 -14.69 15.01
CA GLY A 341 3.05 -15.90 14.22
C GLY A 341 1.76 -16.66 13.93
N VAL A 342 0.86 -16.75 14.92
CA VAL A 342 -0.48 -17.32 14.73
C VAL A 342 -1.29 -16.50 13.72
N HIS A 343 -1.33 -15.18 13.86
CA HIS A 343 -2.03 -14.30 12.93
C HIS A 343 -1.52 -14.43 11.49
N VAL A 344 -0.21 -14.50 11.29
CA VAL A 344 0.44 -14.73 10.00
C VAL A 344 -0.03 -16.06 9.38
N VAL A 345 0.02 -17.16 10.14
CA VAL A 345 -0.38 -18.49 9.64
C VAL A 345 -1.86 -18.54 9.31
N LEU A 346 -2.72 -18.02 10.20
CA LEU A 346 -4.17 -17.98 9.96
C LEU A 346 -4.52 -17.12 8.75
N THR A 347 -3.77 -16.05 8.47
CA THR A 347 -3.95 -15.26 7.26
C THR A 347 -3.62 -16.06 6.01
N GLY A 348 -2.50 -16.78 6.00
CA GLY A 348 -2.16 -17.70 4.91
C GLY A 348 -3.21 -18.77 4.68
N ILE A 349 -3.72 -19.39 5.75
CA ILE A 349 -4.79 -20.40 5.66
C ILE A 349 -6.06 -19.77 5.06
N SER A 350 -6.41 -18.56 5.48
CA SER A 350 -7.58 -17.86 4.97
C SER A 350 -7.53 -17.66 3.46
N MET A 351 -6.37 -17.18 2.99
CA MET A 351 -6.10 -16.95 1.57
C MET A 351 -6.14 -18.26 0.78
N ALA A 352 -5.47 -19.30 1.26
CA ALA A 352 -5.44 -20.59 0.59
C ALA A 352 -6.82 -21.25 0.48
N VAL A 353 -7.62 -21.21 1.57
CA VAL A 353 -8.93 -21.87 1.61
C VAL A 353 -9.93 -21.18 0.68
N LEU A 354 -9.98 -19.84 0.67
CA LEU A 354 -10.92 -19.13 -0.19
C LEU A 354 -10.54 -19.22 -1.67
N GLU A 355 -9.24 -19.18 -1.98
CA GLU A 355 -8.75 -19.43 -3.34
C GLU A 355 -9.07 -20.86 -3.80
N ALA A 356 -8.83 -21.88 -2.94
CA ALA A 356 -9.17 -23.27 -3.24
C ALA A 356 -10.68 -23.47 -3.50
N ALA A 357 -11.52 -22.71 -2.81
CA ALA A 357 -12.97 -22.74 -2.96
C ALA A 357 -13.47 -21.91 -4.17
N GLY A 358 -12.58 -21.24 -4.91
CA GLY A 358 -12.93 -20.38 -6.03
C GLY A 358 -13.71 -19.12 -5.62
N ALA A 359 -13.56 -18.67 -4.37
CA ALA A 359 -14.19 -17.45 -3.90
C ALA A 359 -13.49 -16.23 -4.50
N GLN A 360 -14.26 -15.25 -4.95
CA GLN A 360 -13.78 -14.06 -5.63
C GLN A 360 -14.46 -12.85 -5.03
N LEU A 361 -13.68 -11.98 -4.39
CA LEU A 361 -14.14 -10.69 -3.91
C LEU A 361 -12.94 -9.75 -3.89
N GLY A 362 -13.02 -8.70 -4.69
CA GLY A 362 -12.00 -7.67 -4.75
C GLY A 362 -12.28 -6.52 -3.79
N PHE A 363 -11.25 -5.69 -3.61
CA PHE A 363 -11.31 -4.45 -2.86
C PHE A 363 -10.51 -3.37 -3.56
N GLY A 364 -10.85 -2.13 -3.28
CA GLY A 364 -10.14 -0.96 -3.80
C GLY A 364 -9.02 -0.45 -2.90
N PHE A 365 -9.14 -0.70 -1.59
CA PHE A 365 -8.19 -0.22 -0.60
C PHE A 365 -7.66 -1.32 0.31
N SER A 366 -8.51 -1.94 1.15
CA SER A 366 -8.00 -2.83 2.20
C SER A 366 -8.99 -3.90 2.69
N ALA A 367 -9.86 -4.44 1.84
CA ALA A 367 -10.76 -5.55 2.21
C ALA A 367 -11.65 -5.29 3.45
N GLY A 368 -12.07 -4.03 3.64
CA GLY A 368 -12.99 -3.64 4.70
C GLY A 368 -14.46 -3.89 4.36
N GLY A 369 -15.34 -3.66 5.33
CA GLY A 369 -16.79 -3.76 5.14
C GLY A 369 -17.32 -2.82 4.06
N ILE A 370 -16.68 -1.65 3.86
CA ILE A 370 -17.03 -0.75 2.74
C ILE A 370 -16.74 -1.43 1.39
N ASP A 371 -15.55 -2.01 1.23
CA ASP A 371 -15.19 -2.74 0.00
C ASP A 371 -16.12 -3.93 -0.23
N LEU A 372 -16.45 -4.67 0.84
CA LEU A 372 -17.37 -5.80 0.77
C LEU A 372 -18.76 -5.36 0.28
N LEU A 373 -19.33 -4.33 0.90
CA LEU A 373 -20.67 -3.84 0.55
C LEU A 373 -20.74 -3.35 -0.89
N LEU A 374 -19.71 -2.62 -1.32
CA LEU A 374 -19.67 -2.07 -2.67
C LEU A 374 -19.45 -3.17 -3.72
N ASN A 375 -18.62 -4.16 -3.44
CA ASN A 375 -18.29 -5.20 -4.42
C ASN A 375 -19.21 -6.43 -4.35
N ALA A 376 -20.06 -6.54 -3.32
CA ALA A 376 -20.97 -7.69 -3.14
C ALA A 376 -21.90 -7.96 -4.35
N SER A 377 -22.33 -6.91 -5.06
CA SER A 377 -23.26 -7.02 -6.19
C SER A 377 -22.58 -7.23 -7.55
N LYS A 378 -21.25 -7.19 -7.62
CA LYS A 378 -20.54 -7.26 -8.90
C LYS A 378 -20.65 -8.67 -9.50
N ASP A 379 -20.81 -8.76 -10.82
CA ASP A 379 -21.06 -10.04 -11.51
C ASP A 379 -19.93 -11.08 -11.38
N ASN A 380 -18.69 -10.62 -11.21
CA ASN A 380 -17.54 -11.49 -10.98
C ASN A 380 -17.27 -11.78 -9.49
N THR A 381 -18.16 -11.37 -8.57
CA THR A 381 -18.12 -11.76 -7.16
C THR A 381 -18.64 -13.19 -6.98
N LYS A 382 -17.83 -14.08 -6.39
CA LYS A 382 -18.21 -15.48 -6.14
C LYS A 382 -17.95 -15.88 -4.70
N GLY A 383 -18.84 -16.70 -4.15
CA GLY A 383 -18.65 -17.26 -2.80
C GLY A 383 -18.83 -16.24 -1.66
N LEU A 384 -19.58 -15.15 -1.84
CA LEU A 384 -19.78 -14.12 -0.81
C LEU A 384 -20.24 -14.71 0.54
N TRP A 385 -21.19 -15.64 0.53
CA TRP A 385 -21.67 -16.31 1.75
C TRP A 385 -20.61 -17.19 2.40
N LEU A 386 -19.74 -17.82 1.60
CA LEU A 386 -18.60 -18.57 2.11
C LEU A 386 -17.60 -17.62 2.78
N ILE A 387 -17.31 -16.47 2.17
CA ILE A 387 -16.42 -15.45 2.74
C ILE A 387 -16.96 -14.96 4.09
N LEU A 388 -18.24 -14.60 4.16
CA LEU A 388 -18.88 -14.14 5.40
C LEU A 388 -18.94 -15.24 6.46
N GLY A 389 -19.32 -16.47 6.08
CA GLY A 389 -19.36 -17.61 6.98
C GLY A 389 -17.98 -17.96 7.55
N MET A 390 -16.95 -17.91 6.70
CA MET A 390 -15.57 -18.07 7.12
C MET A 390 -15.11 -16.90 8.00
N GLY A 391 -15.58 -15.68 7.74
CA GLY A 391 -15.40 -14.53 8.63
C GLY A 391 -15.91 -14.80 10.04
N VAL A 392 -17.18 -15.19 10.18
CA VAL A 392 -17.76 -15.54 11.49
C VAL A 392 -16.95 -16.65 12.20
N LEU A 393 -16.55 -17.69 11.47
CA LEU A 393 -15.66 -18.72 11.99
C LEU A 393 -14.33 -18.13 12.49
N TYR A 394 -13.70 -17.24 11.71
CA TYR A 394 -12.45 -16.58 12.03
C TYR A 394 -12.56 -15.67 13.26
N PHE A 395 -13.69 -14.99 13.47
CA PHE A 395 -13.93 -14.22 14.69
C PHE A 395 -13.77 -15.09 15.94
N PHE A 396 -14.48 -16.23 15.98
CA PHE A 396 -14.41 -17.15 17.12
C PHE A 396 -13.03 -17.80 17.23
N LEU A 397 -12.46 -18.22 16.11
CA LEU A 397 -11.15 -18.86 16.06
C LEU A 397 -10.06 -17.94 16.62
N TYR A 398 -10.00 -16.69 16.18
CA TYR A 398 -9.09 -15.69 16.72
C TYR A 398 -9.37 -15.42 18.19
N TYR A 399 -10.63 -15.20 18.58
CA TYR A 399 -10.97 -14.91 19.97
C TYR A 399 -10.51 -16.00 20.93
N PHE A 400 -10.82 -17.27 20.64
CA PHE A 400 -10.47 -18.38 21.51
C PHE A 400 -8.97 -18.65 21.53
N ILE A 401 -8.30 -18.64 20.37
CA ILE A 401 -6.84 -18.87 20.30
C ILE A 401 -6.09 -17.74 21.04
N PHE A 402 -6.40 -16.48 20.74
CA PHE A 402 -5.73 -15.36 21.40
C PHE A 402 -6.00 -15.38 22.90
N LYS A 403 -7.24 -15.56 23.34
CA LYS A 403 -7.58 -15.59 24.77
C LYS A 403 -6.86 -16.72 25.50
N PHE A 404 -6.81 -17.91 24.88
CA PHE A 404 -6.09 -19.04 25.45
C PHE A 404 -4.59 -18.73 25.57
N LEU A 405 -3.95 -18.27 24.50
CA LEU A 405 -2.51 -18.00 24.50
C LEU A 405 -2.14 -16.85 25.46
N ILE A 406 -2.92 -15.76 25.48
CA ILE A 406 -2.69 -14.62 26.38
C ILE A 406 -2.75 -15.08 27.85
N THR A 407 -3.76 -15.87 28.22
CA THR A 407 -3.92 -16.30 29.62
C THR A 407 -2.96 -17.42 30.00
N LYS A 408 -2.68 -18.37 29.09
CA LYS A 408 -1.78 -19.51 29.35
C LYS A 408 -0.32 -19.10 29.48
N PHE A 409 0.14 -18.18 28.63
CA PHE A 409 1.53 -17.73 28.61
C PHE A 409 1.74 -16.37 29.29
N ASN A 410 0.67 -15.79 29.85
CA ASN A 410 0.68 -14.50 30.52
C ASN A 410 1.31 -13.38 29.68
N PHE A 411 0.91 -13.28 28.41
CA PHE A 411 1.44 -12.24 27.53
C PHE A 411 1.02 -10.84 28.01
N ALA A 412 1.96 -9.90 27.91
CA ALA A 412 1.79 -8.48 28.29
C ALA A 412 1.07 -7.69 27.19
N THR A 413 -0.10 -8.18 26.75
CA THR A 413 -0.98 -7.42 25.85
C THR A 413 -1.52 -6.17 26.56
N PRO A 414 -2.05 -5.16 25.83
CA PRO A 414 -2.47 -3.89 26.42
C PRO A 414 -3.33 -4.04 27.69
N GLY A 415 -2.95 -3.33 28.74
CA GLY A 415 -3.55 -3.38 30.06
C GLY A 415 -3.03 -4.50 30.96
N ARG A 416 -2.16 -5.40 30.47
CA ARG A 416 -1.50 -6.46 31.25
C ARG A 416 -0.02 -6.14 31.52
N GLU A 417 0.43 -4.91 31.24
CA GLU A 417 1.77 -4.45 31.63
C GLU A 417 1.90 -4.35 33.17
N PRO A 418 3.12 -4.49 33.73
CA PRO A 418 3.39 -4.24 35.15
C PRO A 418 2.86 -2.88 35.61
N GLU A 419 2.51 -2.73 36.89
CA GLU A 419 1.85 -1.52 37.40
C GLU A 419 2.68 -0.23 37.29
N ASP A 420 4.00 -0.36 37.16
CA ASP A 420 4.95 0.75 37.07
C ASP A 420 5.21 1.26 35.64
N GLU A 421 4.59 0.63 34.62
CA GLU A 421 4.74 1.03 33.21
C GLU A 421 3.49 1.75 32.69
N GLU A 422 3.67 2.92 32.05
CA GLU A 422 2.60 3.57 31.30
C GLU A 422 2.11 2.63 30.18
N SER A 423 0.78 2.47 30.08
CA SER A 423 0.10 1.66 29.06
C SER A 423 0.68 1.94 27.66
N THR A 424 1.19 0.90 27.01
CA THR A 424 1.79 0.98 25.67
C THR A 424 0.76 1.09 24.54
N ALA A 425 -0.52 1.08 24.87
CA ALA A 425 -1.61 1.17 23.91
C ALA A 425 -1.45 2.41 23.02
N VAL A 426 -1.10 2.16 21.76
CA VAL A 426 -0.92 3.17 20.73
C VAL A 426 -2.28 3.80 20.43
N ASP A 427 -2.33 5.12 20.40
CA ASP A 427 -3.51 5.88 20.02
C ASP A 427 -3.97 5.44 18.61
N ALA A 428 -5.24 5.09 18.46
CA ALA A 428 -5.81 4.63 17.19
C ALA A 428 -5.81 5.74 16.11
N GLY A 429 -5.60 6.99 16.50
CA GLY A 429 -5.37 8.13 15.60
C GLY A 429 -3.90 8.52 15.41
N ALA A 430 -2.94 7.81 16.02
CA ALA A 430 -1.53 8.10 15.82
C ALA A 430 -1.09 7.71 14.42
N ASP A 431 -0.39 8.64 13.76
CA ASP A 431 0.20 8.46 12.44
C ASP A 431 1.03 7.15 12.43
N PRO A 432 0.74 6.16 11.56
CA PRO A 432 1.49 4.90 11.50
C PRO A 432 2.98 5.13 11.24
N GLU A 433 3.35 6.32 10.74
CA GLU A 433 4.73 6.77 10.56
C GLU A 433 5.51 6.96 11.89
N LEU A 434 4.82 7.22 13.01
CA LEU A 434 5.43 7.52 14.31
C LEU A 434 5.57 6.29 15.22
N ALA A 435 4.84 5.20 14.95
CA ALA A 435 4.89 3.99 15.76
C ALA A 435 6.23 3.24 15.67
N GLY A 436 6.99 3.42 14.58
CA GLY A 436 8.32 2.84 14.37
C GLY A 436 9.51 3.78 14.65
N GLY A 437 9.26 5.04 15.02
CA GLY A 437 10.28 6.05 15.23
C GLY A 437 10.53 6.33 16.70
N GLY A 438 11.71 5.98 17.21
CA GLY A 438 12.08 6.09 18.63
C GLY A 438 11.61 7.37 19.33
N LYS A 439 11.09 7.19 20.55
CA LYS A 439 10.55 8.22 21.47
C LYS A 439 11.33 9.54 21.37
N LYS A 440 10.75 10.57 20.75
CA LYS A 440 11.15 11.95 21.04
C LYS A 440 10.71 12.26 22.47
N LYS A 441 11.67 12.37 23.39
CA LYS A 441 11.44 12.90 24.74
C LYS A 441 10.75 14.27 24.62
N ARG A 442 9.47 14.32 24.99
CA ARG A 442 8.73 15.57 25.21
C ARG A 442 9.31 16.20 26.48
N ASN A 443 10.27 17.11 26.33
CA ASN A 443 10.71 17.95 27.43
C ASN A 443 9.56 18.88 27.83
N ARG A 444 8.84 18.55 28.91
CA ARG A 444 8.02 19.51 29.65
C ARG A 444 8.98 20.30 30.55
N LYS A 445 9.34 21.52 30.16
CA LYS A 445 9.87 22.54 31.06
C LYS A 445 8.94 23.74 31.00
N GLY A 446 8.47 24.17 32.17
CA GLY A 446 7.67 25.39 32.32
C GLY A 446 6.71 25.35 33.50
N THR A 447 7.19 25.04 34.70
CA THR A 447 6.55 25.50 35.95
C THR A 447 6.85 27.00 36.07
N ALA A 448 5.83 27.85 35.96
CA ALA A 448 5.92 29.25 36.29
C ALA A 448 5.50 29.42 37.77
N GLU A 449 6.45 29.78 38.63
CA GLU A 449 6.17 30.40 39.92
C GLU A 449 5.67 31.84 39.73
N PRO A 450 4.81 32.36 40.61
CA PRO A 450 4.32 33.72 40.53
C PRO A 450 5.33 34.69 41.16
N GLN A 451 5.82 35.67 40.38
CA GLN A 451 6.52 36.82 40.94
C GLN A 451 5.53 37.92 41.31
N ASN A 452 5.55 38.23 42.59
CA ASN A 452 4.95 39.38 43.24
C ASN A 452 5.97 40.52 43.22
N SER A 453 5.66 41.68 42.62
CA SER A 453 6.15 42.99 43.11
C SER A 453 5.44 44.15 42.42
N ALA A 454 4.76 44.97 43.21
CA ALA A 454 4.39 46.34 42.89
C ALA A 454 5.63 47.26 42.89
N ALA A 455 5.62 48.29 42.03
CA ALA A 455 6.08 49.67 42.26
C ALA A 455 6.35 50.37 40.92
N GLY A 456 5.79 51.58 40.75
CA GLY A 456 6.14 52.53 39.67
C GLY A 456 4.97 52.91 38.79
#